data_AF-A0A453C3D7-F1
#
_entry.id   AF-A0A453C3D7-F1
#
_cell.length_a   1.000
_cell.length_b   1.000
_cell.length_c   1.000
_cell.angle_alpha   90.00
_cell.angle_beta   90.00
_cell.angle_gamma   90.00
#
_symmetry.space_group_name_H-M   'P 1'
#
loop_
_entity.id
_entity.type
_entity.pdbx_description
1 polymer ?
#
loop_
_entity_poly.entity_id
_entity_poly.type
_entity_poly.pdbx_seq_one_letter_code
_entity_poly.pdbx_strand_id
1 'polypeptide(L)'
;MIGFDAMMRANSTLEDFCRSYFIFHGLDVNRPHSVFKFLPFLSFTESYIYQLDASNEDSLLLVPDNNSSSTVLERKIQGSSQMSLSDMLDPLDNLLQCQGLMTDQLRNELKSGIQYWSLERKLCQALSRNDKISIEDVMEAIHLKSFDYRVLNLMMYRLTGQQVYTSLSLLPYRLPAIVNETFSLIISRSMTCTWSSCLSRNF
;
A
#
# COMPACT_ATOMS: atom_id res chain seq x y z
N MET A 1 1.78 -9.86 -14.37
CA MET A 1 0.40 -10.39 -14.24
C MET A 1 0.02 -10.31 -12.78
N ILE A 2 -1.20 -9.85 -12.46
CA ILE A 2 -1.63 -9.72 -11.06
C ILE A 2 -1.95 -11.11 -10.47
N GLY A 3 -1.41 -11.41 -9.30
CA GLY A 3 -1.67 -12.67 -8.59
C GLY A 3 -3.08 -12.74 -8.01
N PHE A 4 -3.69 -13.93 -8.03
CA PHE A 4 -5.04 -14.14 -7.48
C PHE A 4 -5.13 -13.80 -5.99
N ASP A 5 -4.11 -14.15 -5.20
CA ASP A 5 -4.09 -13.84 -3.76
C ASP A 5 -4.09 -12.34 -3.49
N ALA A 6 -3.37 -11.56 -4.31
CA ALA A 6 -3.37 -10.11 -4.21
C ALA A 6 -4.75 -9.52 -4.53
N MET A 7 -5.46 -10.08 -5.52
CA MET A 7 -6.85 -9.70 -5.81
C MET A 7 -7.81 -10.05 -4.66
N MET A 8 -7.64 -11.22 -4.06
CA MET A 8 -8.49 -11.64 -2.94
C MET A 8 -8.27 -10.76 -1.71
N ARG A 9 -7.02 -10.38 -1.41
CA ARG A 9 -6.69 -9.42 -0.34
C ARG A 9 -7.27 -8.03 -0.61
N ALA A 10 -7.20 -7.58 -1.85
CA ALA A 10 -7.74 -6.28 -2.26
C ALA A 10 -9.24 -6.12 -1.95
N ASN A 11 -10.03 -7.19 -2.00
CA ASN A 11 -11.48 -7.11 -1.84
C ASN A 11 -11.93 -6.45 -0.54
N SER A 12 -11.30 -6.75 0.60
CA SER A 12 -11.71 -6.13 1.87
C SER A 12 -11.40 -4.64 1.92
N THR A 13 -10.28 -4.22 1.33
CA THR A 13 -9.91 -2.81 1.22
C THR A 13 -10.84 -2.08 0.28
N LEU A 14 -11.18 -2.69 -0.86
CA LEU A 14 -12.12 -2.12 -1.83
C LEU A 14 -13.52 -1.97 -1.25
N GLU A 15 -14.00 -2.94 -0.47
CA GLU A 15 -15.28 -2.83 0.20
C GLU A 15 -15.31 -1.65 1.17
N ASP A 16 -14.29 -1.52 2.03
CA ASP A 16 -14.18 -0.41 2.98
C ASP A 16 -14.04 0.94 2.26
N PHE A 17 -13.19 1.01 1.24
CA PHE A 17 -13.00 2.19 0.42
C PHE A 17 -14.32 2.62 -0.25
N CYS A 18 -15.08 1.69 -0.83
CA CYS A 18 -16.37 2.00 -1.44
C CYS A 18 -17.34 2.56 -0.39
N ARG A 19 -17.45 1.93 0.78
CA ARG A 19 -18.33 2.38 1.87
C ARG A 19 -17.97 3.76 2.40
N SER A 20 -16.67 4.03 2.53
CA SER A 20 -16.16 5.21 3.24
C SER A 20 -15.90 6.40 2.33
N TYR A 21 -15.47 6.18 1.08
CA TYR A 21 -15.00 7.26 0.20
C TYR A 21 -15.97 7.66 -0.91
N PHE A 22 -16.87 6.77 -1.35
CA PHE A 22 -17.75 7.07 -2.49
C PHE A 22 -18.63 8.31 -2.27
N ILE A 23 -19.06 8.54 -1.03
CA ILE A 23 -19.85 9.72 -0.66
C ILE A 23 -19.12 11.04 -0.98
N PHE A 24 -17.80 11.09 -0.83
CA PHE A 24 -16.99 12.27 -1.15
C PHE A 24 -16.84 12.50 -2.66
N HIS A 25 -17.13 11.48 -3.45
CA HIS A 25 -17.12 11.51 -4.92
C HIS A 25 -18.53 11.62 -5.51
N GLY A 26 -19.55 11.88 -4.67
CA GLY A 26 -20.95 11.97 -5.13
C GLY A 26 -21.50 10.64 -5.63
N LEU A 27 -20.94 9.52 -5.21
CA LEU A 27 -21.36 8.18 -5.58
C LEU A 27 -22.17 7.53 -4.45
N ASP A 28 -23.22 6.81 -4.84
CA ASP A 28 -24.05 6.04 -3.93
C ASP A 28 -23.68 4.55 -4.02
N VAL A 29 -23.27 3.98 -2.89
CA VAL A 29 -22.89 2.56 -2.75
C VAL A 29 -24.09 1.64 -2.93
N ASN A 30 -25.31 2.13 -2.65
CA ASN A 30 -26.53 1.35 -2.85
C ASN A 30 -26.95 1.26 -4.33
N ARG A 31 -26.24 1.95 -5.23
CA ARG A 31 -26.44 1.87 -6.68
C ARG A 31 -25.33 1.00 -7.29
N PRO A 32 -25.63 -0.25 -7.69
CA PRO A 32 -24.62 -1.15 -8.24
C PRO A 32 -23.84 -0.54 -9.41
N HIS A 33 -24.51 0.23 -10.26
CA HIS A 33 -23.86 0.91 -11.39
C HIS A 33 -22.69 1.83 -10.95
N SER A 34 -22.84 2.56 -9.84
CA SER A 34 -21.80 3.45 -9.32
C SER A 34 -20.57 2.67 -8.88
N VAL A 35 -20.77 1.50 -8.27
CA VAL A 35 -19.70 0.59 -7.82
C VAL A 35 -19.02 -0.06 -9.02
N PHE A 36 -19.79 -0.76 -9.86
CA PHE A 36 -19.24 -1.54 -10.97
C PHE A 36 -18.60 -0.70 -12.07
N LYS A 37 -18.97 0.58 -12.21
CA LYS A 37 -18.34 1.50 -13.19
C LYS A 37 -16.84 1.69 -12.93
N PHE A 38 -16.44 1.80 -11.66
CA PHE A 38 -15.05 2.11 -11.30
C PHE A 38 -14.29 0.92 -10.71
N LEU A 39 -15.02 -0.13 -10.31
CA LEU A 39 -14.45 -1.33 -9.71
C LEU A 39 -13.28 -1.95 -10.50
N PRO A 40 -13.27 -2.03 -11.84
CA PRO A 40 -12.12 -2.58 -12.56
C PRO A 40 -10.82 -1.80 -12.32
N PHE A 41 -10.89 -0.47 -12.30
CA PHE A 41 -9.72 0.38 -12.04
C PHE A 41 -9.28 0.30 -10.59
N LEU A 42 -10.22 0.38 -9.65
CA LEU A 42 -9.92 0.28 -8.22
C LEU A 42 -9.33 -1.10 -7.89
N SER A 43 -9.95 -2.16 -8.40
CA SER A 43 -9.48 -3.53 -8.19
C SER A 43 -8.11 -3.76 -8.78
N PHE A 44 -7.85 -3.29 -10.00
CA PHE A 44 -6.52 -3.41 -10.59
C PHE A 44 -5.46 -2.70 -9.73
N THR A 45 -5.68 -1.44 -9.38
CA THR A 45 -4.71 -0.64 -8.62
C THR A 45 -4.44 -1.25 -7.25
N GLU A 46 -5.49 -1.56 -6.49
CA GLU A 46 -5.34 -2.09 -5.13
C GLU A 46 -4.67 -3.47 -5.15
N SER A 47 -5.08 -4.34 -6.06
CA SER A 47 -4.45 -5.66 -6.21
C SER A 47 -2.98 -5.54 -6.62
N TYR A 48 -2.65 -4.55 -7.45
CA TYR A 48 -1.26 -4.31 -7.84
C TYR A 48 -0.42 -3.85 -6.66
N ILE A 49 -0.93 -2.90 -5.85
CA ILE A 49 -0.26 -2.43 -4.63
C ILE A 49 -0.05 -3.61 -3.67
N TYR A 50 -1.05 -4.45 -3.45
CA TYR A 50 -0.91 -5.65 -2.61
C TYR A 50 0.13 -6.65 -3.12
N GLN A 51 0.29 -6.78 -4.43
CA GLN A 51 1.34 -7.63 -4.99
C GLN A 51 2.74 -7.06 -4.77
N LEU A 52 2.88 -5.73 -4.85
CA LEU A 52 4.14 -5.06 -4.52
C LEU A 52 4.48 -5.20 -3.05
N ASP A 53 3.46 -5.06 -2.19
CA ASP A 53 3.56 -5.26 -0.76
C ASP A 53 4.05 -6.67 -0.41
N ALA A 54 3.45 -7.71 -1.00
CA ALA A 54 3.91 -9.09 -0.85
C ALA A 54 5.36 -9.30 -1.35
N SER A 55 5.73 -8.68 -2.48
CA SER A 55 7.11 -8.77 -3.00
C SER A 55 8.12 -8.08 -2.08
N ASN A 56 7.70 -7.00 -1.42
CA ASN A 56 8.48 -6.32 -0.38
C ASN A 56 8.64 -7.19 0.87
N GLU A 57 7.57 -7.85 1.33
CA GLU A 57 7.61 -8.81 2.44
C GLU A 57 8.53 -10.00 2.14
N ASP A 58 8.46 -10.60 0.95
CA ASP A 58 9.33 -11.71 0.54
C ASP A 58 10.82 -11.32 0.58
N SER A 59 11.12 -10.07 0.22
CA SER A 59 12.49 -9.53 0.27
C SER A 59 13.03 -9.43 1.70
N LEU A 60 12.17 -9.31 2.71
CA LEU A 60 12.56 -9.32 4.12
C LEU A 60 12.85 -10.72 4.64
N LEU A 61 12.17 -11.75 4.12
CA LEU A 61 12.37 -13.15 4.53
C LEU A 61 13.67 -13.75 3.99
N LEU A 62 14.26 -13.16 2.94
CA LEU A 62 15.49 -13.64 2.31
C LEU A 62 16.79 -13.16 2.97
N VAL A 63 16.72 -12.37 4.06
CA VAL A 63 17.93 -11.99 4.80
C VAL A 63 18.47 -13.25 5.51
N PRO A 64 19.68 -13.74 5.17
CA PRO A 64 20.17 -14.99 5.72
C PRO A 64 20.41 -14.87 7.22
N ASP A 65 19.86 -15.80 7.99
CA ASP A 65 20.44 -16.12 9.29
C ASP A 65 21.90 -16.52 9.06
N ASN A 66 22.84 -15.77 9.63
CA ASN A 66 24.28 -15.99 9.49
C ASN A 66 24.80 -17.35 10.03
N ASN A 67 23.92 -18.32 10.31
CA ASN A 67 24.25 -19.57 10.99
C ASN A 67 23.82 -20.87 10.29
N SER A 68 23.30 -20.85 9.06
CA SER A 68 22.99 -22.10 8.34
C SER A 68 23.71 -22.21 7.01
N SER A 69 24.81 -22.95 7.02
CA SER A 69 25.44 -23.53 5.84
C SER A 69 24.43 -24.41 5.09
N SER A 70 23.94 -23.95 3.93
CA SER A 70 23.32 -24.84 2.96
C SER A 70 23.49 -24.29 1.54
N THR A 71 24.52 -24.81 0.88
CA THR A 71 25.10 -24.46 -0.42
C THR A 71 24.22 -24.81 -1.63
N VAL A 72 22.89 -24.67 -1.52
CA VAL A 72 21.95 -25.01 -2.61
C VAL A 72 21.08 -23.82 -3.04
N LEU A 73 20.87 -22.81 -2.18
CA LEU A 73 20.05 -21.63 -2.52
C LEU A 73 20.80 -20.50 -3.24
N GLU A 74 22.13 -20.47 -3.17
CA GLU A 74 22.94 -19.41 -3.80
C GLU A 74 22.87 -19.42 -5.33
N ARG A 75 22.48 -20.55 -5.95
CA ARG A 75 22.47 -20.68 -7.41
C ARG A 75 21.26 -20.04 -8.11
N LYS A 76 20.28 -19.51 -7.36
CA LYS A 76 19.14 -18.75 -7.93
C LYS A 76 19.32 -17.22 -7.82
N ILE A 77 20.26 -16.76 -7.02
CA ILE A 77 20.43 -15.33 -6.69
C ILE A 77 21.23 -14.59 -7.78
N GLN A 78 22.05 -15.30 -8.58
CA GLN A 78 22.90 -14.67 -9.59
C GLN A 78 22.16 -14.23 -10.88
N GLY A 79 20.86 -14.49 -11.03
CA GLY A 79 20.13 -14.29 -12.30
C GLY A 79 18.93 -13.34 -12.26
N SER A 80 18.52 -12.86 -11.08
CA SER A 80 17.39 -11.93 -10.98
C SER A 80 17.93 -10.54 -10.70
N SER A 81 17.97 -9.70 -11.74
CA SER A 81 18.12 -8.25 -11.60
C SER A 81 17.30 -7.78 -10.39
N GLN A 82 17.95 -7.22 -9.37
CA GLN A 82 17.24 -6.54 -8.28
C GLN A 82 16.50 -5.36 -8.92
N MET A 83 15.26 -5.57 -9.35
CA MET A 83 14.39 -4.48 -9.79
C MET A 83 14.25 -3.51 -8.61
N SER A 84 14.48 -2.23 -8.88
CA SER A 84 14.22 -1.18 -7.91
C SER A 84 12.72 -1.17 -7.57
N LEU A 85 12.36 -0.78 -6.33
CA LEU A 85 10.96 -0.51 -5.98
C LEU A 85 10.30 0.46 -6.98
N SER A 86 11.09 1.38 -7.56
CA SER A 86 10.61 2.30 -8.60
C SER A 86 10.23 1.56 -9.88
N ASP A 87 11.08 0.64 -10.35
CA ASP A 87 10.85 -0.13 -11.57
C ASP A 87 9.60 -1.01 -11.45
N MET A 88 9.28 -1.44 -10.22
CA MET A 88 8.08 -2.21 -9.94
C MET A 88 6.78 -1.40 -10.02
N LEU A 89 6.84 -0.07 -9.92
CA LEU A 89 5.66 0.79 -10.10
C LEU A 89 5.43 1.20 -11.56
N ASP A 90 6.42 1.06 -12.44
CA ASP A 90 6.33 1.45 -13.84
C ASP A 90 5.11 0.87 -14.58
N PRO A 91 4.71 -0.40 -14.40
CA PRO A 91 3.51 -0.92 -15.06
C PRO A 91 2.23 -0.21 -14.63
N LEU A 92 2.10 0.13 -13.34
CA LEU A 92 0.95 0.88 -12.82
C LEU A 92 1.00 2.33 -13.33
N ASP A 93 2.17 2.95 -13.30
CA ASP A 93 2.37 4.31 -13.79
C ASP A 93 2.01 4.42 -15.28
N ASN A 94 2.52 3.50 -16.10
CA ASN A 94 2.24 3.44 -17.53
C ASN A 94 0.75 3.21 -17.83
N LEU A 95 0.09 2.29 -17.12
CA LEU A 95 -1.35 2.05 -17.31
C LEU A 95 -2.16 3.32 -17.03
N LEU A 96 -1.90 3.97 -15.89
CA LEU A 96 -2.62 5.17 -15.49
C LEU A 96 -2.33 6.35 -16.43
N GLN A 97 -1.11 6.44 -16.98
CA GLN A 97 -0.78 7.41 -18.03
C GLN A 97 -1.56 7.14 -19.32
N CYS A 98 -1.57 5.89 -19.81
CA CYS A 98 -2.30 5.51 -21.03
C CYS A 98 -3.82 5.78 -20.93
N GLN A 99 -4.37 5.77 -19.73
CA GLN A 99 -5.78 6.04 -19.47
C GLN A 99 -6.07 7.52 -19.11
N GLY A 100 -5.06 8.40 -19.14
CA GLY A 100 -5.21 9.83 -18.80
C GLY A 100 -5.51 10.11 -17.32
N LEU A 101 -5.29 9.12 -16.45
CA LEU A 101 -5.57 9.18 -15.03
C LEU A 101 -4.37 9.67 -14.20
N MET A 102 -3.15 9.52 -14.72
CA MET A 102 -1.93 9.90 -14.00
C MET A 102 -1.83 11.42 -13.78
N THR A 103 -1.44 11.83 -12.58
CA THR A 103 -1.17 13.22 -12.19
C THR A 103 0.08 13.31 -11.32
N ASP A 104 0.64 14.51 -11.15
CA ASP A 104 1.79 14.72 -10.26
C ASP A 104 1.47 14.35 -8.81
N GLN A 105 0.26 14.61 -8.35
CA GLN A 105 -0.20 14.22 -7.01
C GLN A 105 -0.21 12.69 -6.87
N LEU A 106 -0.74 11.97 -7.86
CA LEU A 106 -0.78 10.52 -7.84
C LEU A 106 0.62 9.92 -7.86
N ARG A 107 1.51 10.48 -8.68
CA ARG A 107 2.94 10.08 -8.73
C ARG A 107 3.64 10.32 -7.40
N ASN A 108 3.35 11.42 -6.71
CA ASN A 108 3.91 11.71 -5.40
C ASN A 108 3.41 10.72 -4.34
N GLU A 109 2.14 10.35 -4.35
CA GLU A 109 1.61 9.33 -3.42
C GLU A 109 2.20 7.93 -3.67
N LEU A 110 2.44 7.56 -4.94
CA LEU A 110 3.15 6.32 -5.25
C LEU A 110 4.61 6.34 -4.73
N LYS A 111 5.28 7.50 -4.79
CA LYS A 111 6.61 7.69 -4.17
C LYS A 111 6.55 7.59 -2.64
N SER A 112 5.49 8.09 -2.01
CA SER A 112 5.24 7.88 -0.58
C SER A 112 5.10 6.41 -0.23
N GLY A 113 4.50 5.58 -1.10
CA GLY A 113 4.50 4.12 -0.96
C GLY A 113 5.90 3.50 -0.99
N ILE A 114 6.76 3.94 -1.92
CA ILE A 114 8.18 3.52 -1.96
C ILE A 114 8.89 3.87 -0.64
N GLN A 115 8.68 5.08 -0.14
CA GLN A 115 9.27 5.53 1.13
C GLN A 115 8.75 4.71 2.31
N TYR A 116 7.45 4.41 2.35
CA TYR A 116 6.85 3.54 3.35
C TYR A 116 7.51 2.16 3.37
N TRP A 117 7.60 1.48 2.22
CA TRP A 117 8.24 0.16 2.15
C TRP A 117 9.71 0.19 2.55
N SER A 118 10.43 1.27 2.24
CA SER A 118 11.81 1.47 2.69
C SER A 118 11.92 1.56 4.22
N LEU A 119 11.04 2.35 4.85
CA LEU A 119 10.95 2.46 6.31
C LEU A 119 10.52 1.15 6.95
N GLU A 120 9.54 0.44 6.37
CA GLU A 120 9.09 -0.86 6.86
C GLU A 120 10.26 -1.85 6.89
N ARG A 121 11.04 -1.94 5.81
CA ARG A 121 12.24 -2.79 5.79
C ARG A 121 13.26 -2.39 6.85
N LYS A 122 13.54 -1.09 7.00
CA LYS A 122 14.46 -0.56 8.02
C LYS A 122 14.01 -0.94 9.43
N LEU A 123 12.74 -0.71 9.74
CA LEU A 123 12.15 -0.98 11.05
C LEU A 123 12.09 -2.48 11.35
N CYS A 124 11.67 -3.32 10.40
CA CYS A 124 11.66 -4.77 10.55
C CYS A 124 13.07 -5.36 10.75
N GLN A 125 14.08 -4.84 10.03
CA GLN A 125 15.47 -5.25 10.22
C GLN A 125 16.01 -4.86 11.60
N ALA A 126 15.72 -3.63 12.06
CA ALA A 126 16.10 -3.17 13.40
C ALA A 126 15.45 -4.03 14.49
N LEU A 127 14.14 -4.32 14.36
CA LEU A 127 13.41 -5.21 15.26
C LEU A 127 14.02 -6.62 15.29
N SER A 128 14.38 -7.18 14.13
CA SER A 128 14.95 -8.53 14.04
C SER A 128 16.35 -8.62 14.67
N ARG A 129 17.09 -7.51 14.72
CA ARG A 129 18.42 -7.40 15.35
C ARG A 129 18.38 -6.93 16.79
N ASN A 130 17.19 -6.61 17.31
CA ASN A 130 16.99 -5.96 18.61
C ASN A 130 17.76 -4.63 18.75
N ASP A 131 17.88 -3.90 17.63
CA ASP A 131 18.51 -2.59 17.57
C ASP A 131 17.58 -1.48 18.07
N LYS A 132 18.13 -0.30 18.40
CA LYS A 132 17.33 0.87 18.75
C LYS A 132 16.50 1.34 17.56
N ILE A 133 15.21 1.54 17.81
CA ILE A 133 14.25 2.07 16.83
C ILE A 133 14.10 3.59 17.01
N SER A 134 14.17 4.35 15.92
CA SER A 134 13.88 5.78 15.93
C SER A 134 12.37 6.01 15.95
N ILE A 135 11.92 6.88 16.85
CA ILE A 135 10.50 7.28 16.93
C ILE A 135 10.11 8.06 15.67
N GLU A 136 11.02 8.86 15.12
CA GLU A 136 10.82 9.64 13.91
C GLU A 136 10.54 8.73 12.70
N ASP A 137 11.32 7.66 12.53
CA ASP A 137 11.07 6.67 11.48
C ASP A 137 9.70 6.00 11.62
N VAL A 138 9.29 5.68 12.85
CA VAL A 138 7.98 5.06 13.14
C VAL A 138 6.84 6.03 12.84
N MET A 139 6.96 7.29 13.27
CA MET A 139 5.96 8.32 13.00
C MET A 139 5.80 8.55 11.49
N GLU A 140 6.92 8.64 10.77
CA GLU A 140 6.89 8.79 9.32
C GLU A 140 6.26 7.57 8.63
N ALA A 141 6.60 6.36 9.05
CA ALA A 141 5.98 5.15 8.53
C ALA A 141 4.47 5.14 8.76
N ILE A 142 3.98 5.56 9.93
CA ILE A 142 2.55 5.69 10.24
C ILE A 142 1.88 6.70 9.29
N HIS A 143 2.52 7.84 9.02
CA HIS A 143 1.97 8.85 8.11
C HIS A 143 1.90 8.37 6.65
N LEU A 144 2.86 7.56 6.22
CA LEU A 144 2.92 7.05 4.86
C LEU A 144 2.07 5.79 4.65
N LYS A 145 1.74 5.05 5.72
CA LYS A 145 1.07 3.74 5.70
C LYS A 145 -0.18 3.67 4.82
N SER A 146 -1.01 4.71 4.84
CA SER A 146 -2.29 4.78 4.12
C SER A 146 -2.18 5.34 2.68
N PHE A 147 -1.01 5.22 2.05
CA PHE A 147 -0.81 5.75 0.69
C PHE A 147 -1.71 5.06 -0.34
N ASP A 148 -2.03 3.79 -0.16
CA ASP A 148 -2.99 3.01 -0.94
C ASP A 148 -4.36 3.70 -1.03
N TYR A 149 -4.95 4.07 0.12
CA TYR A 149 -6.21 4.82 0.18
C TYR A 149 -6.08 6.20 -0.48
N ARG A 150 -4.95 6.88 -0.32
CA ARG A 150 -4.72 8.19 -0.95
C ARG A 150 -4.62 8.07 -2.48
N VAL A 151 -3.95 7.03 -2.98
CA VAL A 151 -3.89 6.69 -4.41
C VAL A 151 -5.28 6.41 -4.95
N LEU A 152 -6.07 5.54 -4.30
CA LEU A 152 -7.44 5.24 -4.70
C LEU A 152 -8.33 6.49 -4.70
N ASN A 153 -8.21 7.33 -3.67
CA ASN A 153 -8.97 8.57 -3.56
C ASN A 153 -8.64 9.57 -4.69
N LEU A 154 -7.35 9.77 -4.99
CA LEU A 154 -6.91 10.60 -6.10
C LEU A 154 -7.38 10.04 -7.45
N MET A 155 -7.32 8.73 -7.65
CA MET A 155 -7.88 8.08 -8.83
C MET A 155 -9.37 8.35 -8.98
N MET A 156 -10.13 8.32 -7.90
CA MET A 156 -11.57 8.57 -7.94
C MET A 156 -11.91 10.00 -8.40
N TYR A 157 -11.14 11.01 -7.99
CA TYR A 157 -11.31 12.37 -8.52
C TYR A 157 -11.12 12.42 -10.04
N ARG A 158 -10.13 11.68 -10.56
CA ARG A 158 -9.86 11.60 -12.00
C ARG A 158 -10.96 10.86 -12.75
N LEU A 159 -11.43 9.74 -12.20
CA LEU A 159 -12.48 8.91 -12.80
C LEU A 159 -13.85 9.59 -12.80
N THR A 160 -14.13 10.45 -11.82
CA THR A 160 -15.39 11.20 -11.72
C THR A 160 -15.33 12.58 -12.39
N GLY A 161 -14.15 13.01 -12.85
CA GLY A 161 -13.95 14.33 -13.46
C GLY A 161 -14.04 15.49 -12.46
N GLN A 162 -13.92 15.21 -11.17
CA GLN A 162 -13.94 16.19 -10.09
C GLN A 162 -12.54 16.78 -9.87
N GLN A 163 -12.47 18.05 -9.48
CA GLN A 163 -11.19 18.65 -9.07
C GLN A 163 -10.83 18.20 -7.65
N VAL A 164 -9.54 17.96 -7.42
CA VAL A 164 -9.02 17.68 -6.08
C VAL A 164 -9.07 18.98 -5.29
N TYR A 165 -10.01 19.11 -4.35
CA TYR A 165 -9.95 20.20 -3.38
C TYR A 165 -8.86 19.89 -2.36
N THR A 166 -7.84 20.75 -2.27
CA THR A 166 -6.66 20.62 -1.39
C THR A 166 -7.03 20.41 0.10
N SER A 167 -8.24 20.78 0.51
CA SER A 167 -8.77 20.55 1.86
C SER A 167 -9.35 19.14 2.06
N LEU A 168 -9.81 18.47 1.00
CA LEU A 168 -10.38 17.11 1.03
C LEU A 168 -9.31 16.03 0.81
N SER A 169 -8.21 16.33 0.12
CA SER A 169 -7.04 15.44 0.05
C SER A 169 -6.37 15.21 1.42
N LEU A 170 -6.68 16.09 2.38
CA LEU A 170 -6.24 15.97 3.77
C LEU A 170 -7.28 15.32 4.71
N LEU A 171 -8.44 14.85 4.23
CA LEU A 171 -9.41 14.16 5.09
C LEU A 171 -8.84 12.96 5.86
N PRO A 172 -7.91 12.13 5.33
CA PRO A 172 -7.26 11.11 6.16
C PRO A 172 -6.39 11.70 7.29
N TYR A 173 -6.09 13.00 7.26
CA TYR A 173 -5.30 13.71 8.26
C TYR A 173 -6.14 14.62 9.20
N ARG A 174 -7.45 14.78 9.00
CA ARG A 174 -8.23 15.87 9.63
C ARG A 174 -9.58 15.54 10.28
N LEU A 175 -9.89 14.27 10.55
CA LEU A 175 -11.08 13.91 11.33
C LEU A 175 -10.69 13.41 12.73
N PRO A 176 -10.94 14.16 13.82
CA PRO A 176 -10.58 13.72 15.16
C PRO A 176 -11.65 12.88 15.90
N ALA A 177 -12.84 12.64 15.33
CA ALA A 177 -13.97 12.16 16.14
C ALA A 177 -14.72 10.91 15.62
N ILE A 178 -14.74 10.65 14.30
CA ILE A 178 -15.31 9.39 13.74
C ILE A 178 -14.21 8.33 13.57
N VAL A 179 -12.97 8.70 13.92
CA VAL A 179 -11.76 8.05 13.43
C VAL A 179 -11.20 7.01 14.40
N ASN A 180 -11.58 6.93 15.67
CA ASN A 180 -10.92 5.94 16.54
C ASN A 180 -11.17 4.47 16.14
N GLU A 181 -12.35 4.12 15.65
CA GLU A 181 -12.62 2.78 15.12
C GLU A 181 -12.07 2.61 13.70
N THR A 182 -12.27 3.59 12.80
CA THR A 182 -11.82 3.48 11.41
C THR A 182 -10.31 3.60 11.26
N PHE A 183 -9.61 4.46 12.03
CA PHE A 183 -8.14 4.46 12.10
C PHE A 183 -7.61 3.19 12.77
N SER A 184 -8.26 2.67 13.82
CA SER A 184 -7.84 1.37 14.38
C SER A 184 -8.06 0.23 13.38
N LEU A 185 -9.12 0.28 12.57
CA LEU A 185 -9.38 -0.69 11.50
C LEU A 185 -8.42 -0.52 10.32
N ILE A 186 -8.12 0.71 9.90
CA ILE A 186 -7.16 1.02 8.83
C ILE A 186 -5.74 0.67 9.27
N ILE A 187 -5.33 1.03 10.49
CA ILE A 187 -4.03 0.65 11.05
C ILE A 187 -3.96 -0.86 11.32
N SER A 188 -5.00 -1.51 11.86
CA SER A 188 -4.97 -2.96 12.11
C SER A 188 -5.08 -3.83 10.86
N ARG A 189 -5.71 -3.35 9.77
CA ARG A 189 -5.80 -4.07 8.50
C ARG A 189 -4.67 -3.75 7.52
N SER A 190 -4.09 -2.56 7.61
CA SER A 190 -2.86 -2.20 6.90
C SER A 190 -1.62 -2.70 7.65
N MET A 191 -1.74 -3.21 8.89
CA MET A 191 -0.70 -4.07 9.48
C MET A 191 -0.55 -5.31 8.59
N THR A 192 0.40 -5.20 7.66
CA THR A 192 1.11 -6.31 7.06
C THR A 192 1.42 -7.34 8.15
N CYS A 193 1.29 -8.63 7.81
CA CYS A 193 1.49 -9.73 8.76
C CYS A 193 2.85 -9.63 9.48
N THR A 194 3.81 -8.90 8.92
CA THR A 194 5.15 -8.59 9.42
C THR A 194 5.19 -7.79 10.72
N TRP A 195 4.42 -6.71 10.94
CA TRP A 195 4.48 -5.99 12.23
C TRP A 195 4.00 -6.87 13.37
N SER A 196 2.87 -7.55 13.18
CA SER A 196 2.31 -8.50 14.14
C SER A 196 3.23 -9.70 14.36
N SER A 197 3.87 -10.25 13.31
CA SER A 197 4.79 -11.38 13.42
C SER A 197 6.14 -11.01 14.04
N CYS A 198 6.69 -9.83 13.76
CA CYS A 198 7.90 -9.32 14.38
C CYS A 198 7.68 -8.95 15.86
N LEU A 199 6.51 -8.40 16.21
CA LEU A 199 6.13 -8.15 17.60
C LEU A 199 5.89 -9.45 18.37
N SER A 200 5.23 -10.45 17.76
CA SER A 200 4.95 -11.74 18.40
C SER A 200 6.19 -12.62 18.63
N ARG A 201 7.31 -12.34 17.95
CA ARG A 201 8.59 -13.04 18.16
C ARG A 201 9.44 -12.42 19.28
N ASN A 202 9.14 -11.20 19.70
CA ASN A 202 9.95 -10.43 20.65
C ASN A 202 9.26 -10.17 22.00
N PHE A 203 8.05 -10.70 22.20
CA PHE A 203 7.31 -10.68 23.47
C PHE A 203 6.89 -12.08 23.89
#